data_AF-A0A1H1KWB0-F1
#
_entry.id   AF-A0A1H1KWB0-F1
#
_cell.length_a   1.000
_cell.length_b   1.000
_cell.length_c   1.000
_cell.angle_alpha   90.00
_cell.angle_beta   90.00
_cell.angle_gamma   90.00
#
_symmetry.space_group_name_H-M   'P 1'
#
loop_
_entity.id
_entity.type
_entity.pdbx_description
1 polymer ?
#
loop_
_entity_poly.entity_id
_entity_poly.type
_entity_poly.pdbx_seq_one_letter_code
_entity_poly.pdbx_strand_id
1 'polypeptide(L)'
;MNFSWKNEKGTFLSVVGILSILFLLTFYYSKPYKKDDLKNETFILSENPNYQKHRKKRDNTRNYIELSSANAKYIITGIDYQFLSKEYFNNDIKKGDTLEIGRIDNKILKLKKGRFDYIDFNEAQNYKINNKVVVRALCSIGLIFSIIPLFYKNRPTYKDKSGEEKEFKLGCLWIFLVFLIFILVYFTRGLSYMSIKEILGVF
;
A
#
# COMPACT_ATOMS: atom_id res chain seq x y z
N MET A 1 -22.32 28.01 0.62
CA MET A 1 -21.75 28.52 -0.65
C MET A 1 -22.37 27.74 -1.80
N ASN A 2 -23.08 28.39 -2.71
CA ASN A 2 -23.56 27.76 -3.95
C ASN A 2 -22.41 27.79 -4.96
N PHE A 3 -21.75 26.66 -5.18
CA PHE A 3 -20.80 26.53 -6.29
C PHE A 3 -21.56 26.52 -7.61
N SER A 4 -21.11 27.33 -8.57
CA SER A 4 -21.62 27.25 -9.94
C SER A 4 -21.23 25.92 -10.57
N TRP A 5 -22.05 25.42 -11.50
CA TRP A 5 -21.78 24.18 -12.24
C TRP A 5 -20.41 24.19 -12.94
N LYS A 6 -20.00 25.35 -13.45
CA LYS A 6 -18.67 25.57 -14.04
C LYS A 6 -17.55 25.31 -13.04
N ASN A 7 -17.70 25.76 -11.80
CA ASN A 7 -16.69 25.55 -10.75
C ASN A 7 -16.61 24.07 -10.36
N GLU A 8 -17.75 23.39 -10.22
CA GLU A 8 -17.78 21.94 -9.93
C GLU A 8 -17.11 21.12 -11.03
N LYS A 9 -17.37 21.44 -12.30
CA LYS A 9 -16.66 20.82 -13.43
C LYS A 9 -15.15 21.04 -13.36
N GLY A 10 -14.70 22.23 -12.98
CA GLY A 10 -13.27 22.51 -12.76
C GLY A 10 -12.65 21.60 -11.70
N THR A 11 -13.38 21.34 -10.60
CA THR A 11 -12.96 20.40 -9.56
C THR A 11 -12.87 18.97 -10.11
N PHE A 12 -13.89 18.49 -10.83
CA PHE A 12 -13.86 17.15 -11.43
C PHE A 12 -12.69 16.99 -12.41
N LEU A 13 -12.43 18.01 -13.24
CA LEU A 13 -11.29 18.01 -14.16
C LEU A 13 -9.95 17.92 -13.42
N SER A 14 -9.80 18.66 -12.32
CA SER A 14 -8.62 18.61 -11.47
C SER A 14 -8.42 17.22 -10.86
N VAL A 15 -9.51 16.59 -10.39
CA VAL A 15 -9.49 15.22 -9.87
C VAL A 15 -9.11 14.22 -10.96
N VAL A 16 -9.65 14.34 -12.18
CA VAL A 16 -9.23 13.51 -13.33
C VAL A 16 -7.73 13.63 -13.57
N GLY A 17 -7.20 14.85 -13.56
CA GLY A 17 -5.75 15.08 -13.71
C GLY A 17 -4.93 14.38 -12.64
N ILE A 18 -5.29 14.56 -11.36
CA ILE A 18 -4.60 13.94 -10.22
C ILE A 18 -4.67 12.41 -10.30
N LEU A 19 -5.86 11.84 -10.53
CA LEU A 19 -6.04 10.39 -10.61
C LEU A 19 -5.32 9.78 -11.81
N SER A 20 -5.26 10.49 -12.95
CA SER A 20 -4.52 10.04 -14.12
C SER A 20 -3.01 9.97 -13.82
N ILE A 21 -2.48 11.00 -13.15
CA ILE A 21 -1.09 11.02 -12.71
C ILE A 21 -0.83 9.85 -11.74
N LEU A 22 -1.65 9.71 -10.69
CA LEU A 22 -1.50 8.62 -9.72
C LEU A 22 -1.58 7.22 -10.37
N PHE A 23 -2.50 7.04 -11.32
CA PHE A 23 -2.62 5.81 -12.09
C PHE A 23 -1.34 5.51 -12.87
N LEU A 24 -0.81 6.49 -13.61
CA LEU A 24 0.43 6.35 -14.37
C LEU A 24 1.64 6.09 -13.47
N LEU A 25 1.72 6.77 -12.32
CA LEU A 25 2.79 6.56 -11.33
C LEU A 25 2.86 5.09 -10.85
N THR A 26 1.73 4.38 -10.78
CA THR A 26 1.72 2.95 -10.40
C THR A 26 2.43 2.02 -11.39
N PHE A 27 2.63 2.45 -12.64
CA PHE A 27 3.43 1.72 -13.63
C PHE A 27 4.92 2.00 -13.49
N TYR A 28 5.27 3.25 -13.16
CA TYR A 28 6.66 3.68 -13.08
C TYR A 28 7.33 3.29 -11.76
N TYR A 29 6.66 3.51 -10.63
CA TYR A 29 7.21 3.23 -9.32
C TYR A 29 7.07 1.76 -8.93
N SER A 30 8.03 1.27 -8.14
CA SER A 30 7.96 -0.03 -7.44
C SER A 30 7.97 -1.27 -8.36
N LYS A 31 8.87 -1.32 -9.36
CA LYS A 31 9.05 -2.49 -10.24
C LYS A 31 9.18 -3.80 -9.43
N PRO A 32 8.65 -4.94 -9.91
CA PRO A 32 8.84 -6.22 -9.24
C PRO A 32 10.33 -6.53 -9.19
N TYR A 33 10.80 -7.10 -8.07
CA TYR A 33 12.20 -7.54 -8.03
C TYR A 33 12.34 -8.87 -8.78
N LYS A 34 13.45 -9.06 -9.50
CA LYS A 34 13.74 -10.36 -10.11
C LYS A 34 14.37 -11.28 -9.06
N LYS A 35 14.03 -12.56 -9.14
CA LYS A 35 14.58 -13.57 -8.21
C LYS A 35 16.10 -13.70 -8.37
N ASP A 36 16.61 -13.50 -9.59
CA ASP A 36 18.03 -13.59 -9.91
C ASP A 36 18.86 -12.46 -9.29
N ASP A 37 18.22 -11.34 -8.93
CA ASP A 37 18.88 -10.21 -8.26
C ASP A 37 19.05 -10.45 -6.74
N LEU A 38 18.48 -11.54 -6.21
CA LEU A 38 18.47 -11.85 -4.79
C LEU A 38 19.86 -12.30 -4.33
N LYS A 39 20.52 -11.47 -3.52
CA LYS A 39 21.77 -11.83 -2.85
C LYS A 39 21.44 -12.72 -1.65
N ASN A 40 21.82 -13.99 -1.75
CA ASN A 40 21.63 -14.96 -0.68
C ASN A 40 22.89 -15.00 0.20
N GLU A 41 22.71 -14.79 1.49
CA GLU A 41 23.76 -14.77 2.49
C GLU A 41 23.31 -15.65 3.67
N THR A 42 24.20 -16.48 4.18
CA THR A 42 24.00 -17.17 5.46
C THR A 42 24.59 -16.34 6.58
N PHE A 43 23.83 -16.17 7.65
CA PHE A 43 24.25 -15.38 8.79
C PHE A 43 23.94 -16.12 10.09
N ILE A 44 24.84 -15.97 11.07
CA ILE A 44 24.67 -16.53 12.42
C ILE A 44 24.31 -15.39 13.37
N LEU A 45 23.25 -15.57 14.14
CA LEU A 45 22.78 -14.59 15.12
C LEU A 45 23.77 -14.48 16.29
N SER A 46 24.32 -13.28 16.50
CA SER A 46 25.16 -12.97 17.66
C SER A 46 24.34 -12.68 18.92
N GLU A 47 23.08 -12.29 18.74
CA GLU A 47 22.15 -11.88 19.80
C GLU A 47 20.74 -12.40 19.50
N ASN A 48 19.87 -12.43 20.51
CA ASN A 48 18.46 -12.71 20.27
C ASN A 48 17.83 -11.55 19.49
N PRO A 49 16.93 -11.81 18.52
CA PRO A 49 16.27 -10.75 17.78
C PRO A 49 15.50 -9.83 18.73
N ASN A 50 15.80 -8.53 18.67
CA ASN A 50 15.15 -7.54 19.53
C ASN A 50 14.05 -6.80 18.77
N TYR A 51 12.82 -6.88 19.28
CA TYR A 51 11.70 -6.08 18.80
C TYR A 51 11.81 -4.68 19.39
N GLN A 52 12.11 -3.72 18.53
CA GLN A 52 12.25 -2.33 18.94
C GLN A 52 11.22 -1.46 18.22
N LYS A 53 10.73 -0.45 18.94
CA LYS A 53 9.87 0.60 18.38
C LYS A 53 10.74 1.82 18.13
N HIS A 54 11.02 2.15 16.87
CA HIS A 54 11.71 3.40 16.60
C HIS A 54 10.70 4.54 16.71
N ARG A 55 10.87 5.42 17.69
CA ARG A 55 10.21 6.72 17.72
C ARG A 55 11.15 7.72 17.06
N LYS A 56 11.04 7.93 15.75
CA LYS A 56 11.67 9.12 15.12
C LYS A 56 10.76 10.32 15.38
N LYS A 57 11.33 11.44 15.83
CA LYS A 57 10.65 12.71 16.21
C LYS A 57 9.67 13.28 15.16
N ARG A 58 9.63 12.73 13.93
CA ARG A 58 8.81 13.19 12.81
C ARG A 58 8.12 12.08 12.02
N ASP A 59 8.31 10.80 12.36
CA ASP A 59 7.85 9.69 11.53
C ASP A 59 7.16 8.64 12.41
N ASN A 60 5.98 8.19 11.98
CA ASN A 60 5.14 7.22 12.70
C ASN A 60 5.97 6.05 13.24
N THR A 61 5.64 5.60 14.46
CA THR A 61 6.28 4.46 15.13
C THR A 61 6.40 3.27 14.17
N ARG A 62 7.62 2.98 13.69
CA ARG A 62 7.87 1.78 12.87
C ARG A 62 8.36 0.69 13.83
N ASN A 63 7.61 -0.41 13.89
CA ASN A 63 8.11 -1.64 14.51
C ASN A 63 9.21 -2.19 13.61
N TYR A 64 10.33 -2.59 14.21
CA TYR A 64 11.40 -3.27 13.51
C TYR A 64 11.97 -4.41 14.33
N ILE A 65 12.60 -5.34 13.63
CA ILE A 65 13.41 -6.39 14.22
C ILE A 65 14.83 -6.18 13.76
N GLU A 66 15.73 -6.19 14.73
CA GLU A 66 17.15 -6.15 14.47
C GLU A 66 17.70 -7.58 14.49
N LEU A 67 18.39 -7.93 13.40
CA LEU A 67 19.15 -9.16 13.24
C LEU A 67 20.63 -8.82 13.29
N SER A 68 21.28 -9.15 14.40
CA SER A 68 22.69 -8.84 14.61
C SER A 68 23.56 -10.08 14.45
N SER A 69 24.68 -9.91 13.77
CA SER A 69 25.77 -10.86 13.61
C SER A 69 27.08 -10.21 14.04
N ALA A 70 28.15 -11.00 14.14
CA ALA A 70 29.49 -10.49 14.41
C ALA A 70 29.96 -9.48 13.35
N ASN A 71 29.54 -9.66 12.09
CA ASN A 71 30.06 -8.89 10.95
C ASN A 71 29.02 -8.01 10.25
N ALA A 72 27.74 -8.15 10.62
CA ALA A 72 26.64 -7.49 9.91
C ALA A 72 25.44 -7.27 10.83
N LYS A 73 24.67 -6.23 10.52
CA LYS A 73 23.40 -5.91 11.19
C LYS A 73 22.36 -5.64 10.13
N TYR A 74 21.25 -6.37 10.21
CA TYR A 74 20.12 -6.20 9.31
C TYR A 74 18.90 -5.75 10.10
N ILE A 75 18.04 -4.96 9.45
CA ILE A 75 16.83 -4.44 10.07
C ILE A 75 15.64 -4.83 9.21
N ILE A 76 14.76 -5.66 9.76
CA ILE A 76 13.46 -5.99 9.16
C ILE A 76 12.50 -4.89 9.57
N THR A 77 12.04 -4.07 8.62
CA THR A 77 11.12 -2.96 8.88
C THR A 77 9.99 -2.90 7.87
N GLY A 78 8.94 -2.12 8.20
CA GLY A 78 7.91 -1.75 7.24
C GLY A 78 7.16 -2.97 6.74
N ILE A 79 7.25 -3.24 5.45
CA ILE A 79 6.50 -4.31 4.78
C ILE A 79 7.17 -5.68 4.98
N ASP A 80 8.49 -5.74 5.07
CA ASP A 80 9.22 -6.98 5.40
C ASP A 80 8.76 -7.55 6.77
N TYR A 81 8.35 -6.65 7.68
CA TYR A 81 7.78 -6.98 8.99
C TYR A 81 6.31 -7.46 8.93
N GLN A 82 5.58 -7.15 7.86
CA GLN A 82 4.21 -7.63 7.64
C GLN A 82 4.17 -9.08 7.15
N PHE A 83 5.18 -9.52 6.39
CA PHE A 83 5.30 -10.91 5.91
C PHE A 83 5.95 -11.84 6.89
N LEU A 84 6.57 -11.29 7.93
CA LEU A 84 7.19 -12.09 8.93
C LEU A 84 6.12 -12.87 9.71
N SER A 85 6.27 -14.19 9.74
CA SER A 85 5.53 -15.07 10.63
C SER A 85 5.92 -14.84 12.09
N LYS A 86 5.44 -13.74 12.70
CA LYS A 86 5.93 -13.22 14.00
C LYS A 86 5.84 -14.23 15.13
N GLU A 87 4.75 -14.98 15.20
CA GLU A 87 4.53 -15.97 16.26
C GLU A 87 5.60 -17.06 16.21
N TYR A 88 5.78 -17.66 15.04
CA TYR A 88 6.84 -18.65 14.80
C TYR A 88 8.23 -18.05 14.98
N PHE A 89 8.46 -16.85 14.43
CA PHE A 89 9.74 -16.15 14.53
C PHE A 89 10.16 -15.92 15.99
N ASN A 90 9.23 -15.52 16.86
CA ASN A 90 9.50 -15.28 18.28
C ASN A 90 9.89 -16.53 19.06
N ASN A 91 9.25 -17.64 18.74
CA ASN A 91 9.42 -18.88 19.48
C ASN A 91 10.65 -19.65 19.02
N ASP A 92 10.96 -19.58 17.72
CA ASP A 92 11.97 -20.44 17.11
C ASP A 92 13.33 -19.77 16.91
N ILE A 93 13.40 -18.44 16.76
CA ILE A 93 14.65 -17.75 16.39
C ILE A 93 15.37 -17.23 17.64
N LYS A 94 16.58 -17.72 17.87
CA LYS A 94 17.42 -17.41 19.04
C LYS A 94 18.87 -17.14 18.62
N LYS A 95 19.62 -16.54 19.54
CA LYS A 95 21.07 -16.38 19.44
C LYS A 95 21.73 -17.72 19.09
N GLY A 96 22.69 -17.68 18.16
CA GLY A 96 23.42 -18.85 17.69
C GLY A 96 22.76 -19.57 16.51
N ASP A 97 21.50 -19.24 16.18
CA ASP A 97 20.86 -19.81 15.00
C ASP A 97 21.51 -19.32 13.70
N THR A 98 21.58 -20.23 12.73
CA THR A 98 21.97 -19.92 11.36
C THR A 98 20.73 -19.64 10.52
N LEU A 99 20.71 -18.48 9.88
CA LEU A 99 19.60 -18.03 9.04
C LEU A 99 20.12 -17.78 7.61
N GLU A 100 19.31 -18.14 6.63
CA GLU A 100 19.51 -17.77 5.24
C GLU A 100 18.70 -16.50 4.96
N ILE A 101 19.37 -15.45 4.54
CA ILE A 101 18.77 -14.16 4.15
C ILE A 101 18.91 -14.02 2.64
N GLY A 102 17.80 -13.74 1.96
CA GLY A 102 17.80 -13.23 0.59
C GLY A 102 17.44 -11.76 0.61
N ARG A 103 18.35 -10.91 0.12
CA ARG A 103 18.14 -9.46 0.09
C ARG A 103 18.37 -8.85 -1.29
N ILE A 104 17.68 -7.74 -1.52
CA ILE A 104 17.93 -6.83 -2.64
C ILE A 104 18.10 -5.45 -2.03
N ASP A 105 19.22 -4.81 -2.34
CA ASP A 105 19.70 -3.61 -1.65
C ASP A 105 19.77 -3.83 -0.12
N ASN A 106 18.91 -3.14 0.63
CA ASN A 106 18.81 -3.21 2.09
C ASN A 106 17.48 -3.85 2.57
N LYS A 107 16.71 -4.48 1.68
CA LYS A 107 15.42 -5.10 2.02
C LYS A 107 15.55 -6.62 2.09
N ILE A 108 15.03 -7.20 3.17
CA ILE A 108 15.02 -8.65 3.36
C ILE A 108 13.74 -9.19 2.71
N LEU A 109 13.91 -9.89 1.60
CA LEU A 109 12.80 -10.45 0.83
C LEU A 109 12.68 -11.96 1.00
N LYS A 110 13.65 -12.61 1.64
CA LYS A 110 13.61 -14.00 2.04
C LYS A 110 14.32 -14.18 3.37
N LEU A 111 13.72 -14.92 4.29
CA LEU A 111 14.32 -15.26 5.57
C LEU A 111 13.96 -16.69 5.94
N LYS A 112 14.96 -17.54 6.15
CA LYS A 112 14.77 -18.97 6.38
C LYS A 112 15.66 -19.49 7.50
N LYS A 113 15.15 -20.43 8.30
CA LYS A 113 15.93 -21.25 9.25
C LYS A 113 15.71 -22.72 8.91
N GLY A 114 16.74 -23.42 8.46
CA GLY A 114 16.65 -24.83 8.09
C GLY A 114 15.65 -25.07 6.96
N ARG A 115 14.45 -25.59 7.28
CA ARG A 115 13.36 -25.86 6.33
C ARG A 115 12.19 -24.87 6.42
N PHE A 116 12.19 -23.96 7.39
CA PHE A 116 11.08 -23.03 7.60
C PHE A 116 11.40 -21.66 7.01
N ASP A 117 10.54 -21.18 6.11
CA ASP A 117 10.60 -19.84 5.52
C ASP A 117 9.73 -18.88 6.35
N TYR A 118 10.38 -17.94 7.04
CA TYR A 118 9.73 -16.91 7.84
C TYR A 118 9.29 -15.71 7.00
N ILE A 119 9.99 -15.47 5.89
CA ILE A 119 9.64 -14.52 4.84
C ILE A 119 9.83 -15.24 3.50
N ASP A 120 8.75 -15.39 2.74
CA ASP A 120 8.78 -15.95 1.38
C ASP A 120 8.87 -14.83 0.32
N PHE A 121 9.79 -15.00 -0.62
CA PHE A 121 10.01 -14.01 -1.69
C PHE A 121 8.81 -13.85 -2.61
N ASN A 122 8.15 -14.95 -2.99
CA ASN A 122 7.01 -14.89 -3.89
C ASN A 122 5.81 -14.23 -3.21
N GLU A 123 5.59 -14.53 -1.93
CA GLU A 123 4.53 -13.89 -1.14
C GLU A 123 4.78 -12.38 -1.02
N ALA A 124 6.01 -11.96 -0.72
CA ALA A 124 6.40 -10.56 -0.66
C ALA A 124 6.21 -9.83 -2.02
N GLN A 125 6.52 -10.50 -3.15
CA GLN A 125 6.25 -9.97 -4.49
C GLN A 125 4.77 -9.87 -4.80
N ASN A 126 4.00 -10.93 -4.52
CA ASN A 126 2.57 -10.99 -4.78
C ASN A 126 1.85 -9.85 -4.07
N TYR A 127 2.21 -9.58 -2.82
CA TYR A 127 1.71 -8.44 -2.08
C TYR A 127 2.02 -7.10 -2.80
N LYS A 128 3.27 -6.87 -3.21
CA LYS A 128 3.69 -5.63 -3.90
C LYS A 128 2.91 -5.42 -5.21
N ILE A 129 2.70 -6.50 -5.97
CA ILE A 129 1.92 -6.50 -7.21
C ILE A 129 0.44 -6.22 -6.89
N ASN A 130 -0.11 -6.90 -5.88
CA ASN A 130 -1.50 -6.75 -5.48
C ASN A 130 -1.83 -5.31 -5.03
N ASN A 131 -0.93 -4.65 -4.29
CA ASN A 131 -1.11 -3.25 -3.90
C ASN A 131 -1.24 -2.34 -5.12
N LYS A 132 -0.43 -2.56 -6.15
CA LYS A 132 -0.53 -1.80 -7.40
C LYS A 132 -1.85 -2.02 -8.10
N VAL A 133 -2.30 -3.27 -8.18
CA VAL A 133 -3.58 -3.61 -8.81
C VAL A 133 -4.73 -2.91 -8.08
N VAL A 134 -4.70 -2.89 -6.73
CA VAL A 134 -5.69 -2.17 -5.92
C VAL A 134 -5.69 -0.69 -6.24
N VAL A 135 -4.53 -0.02 -6.22
CA VAL A 135 -4.47 1.42 -6.52
C VAL A 135 -4.94 1.73 -7.93
N ARG A 136 -4.56 0.90 -8.90
CA ARG A 136 -5.03 1.04 -10.29
C ARG A 136 -6.55 0.93 -10.36
N ALA A 137 -7.14 -0.03 -9.66
CA ALA A 137 -8.59 -0.17 -9.59
C ALA A 137 -9.23 1.08 -8.96
N LEU A 138 -8.71 1.57 -7.83
CA LEU A 138 -9.17 2.80 -7.16
C LEU A 138 -9.12 4.01 -8.11
N CYS A 139 -7.99 4.21 -8.78
CA CYS A 139 -7.82 5.32 -9.70
C CYS A 139 -8.71 5.18 -10.93
N SER A 140 -8.84 3.97 -11.49
CA SER A 140 -9.70 3.72 -12.67
C SER A 140 -11.17 4.01 -12.37
N ILE A 141 -11.65 3.52 -11.22
CA ILE A 141 -13.03 3.77 -10.79
C ILE A 141 -13.24 5.26 -10.54
N GLY A 142 -12.32 5.90 -9.80
CA GLY A 142 -12.37 7.35 -9.58
C GLY A 142 -12.39 8.14 -10.88
N LEU A 143 -11.57 7.76 -11.86
CA LEU A 143 -11.53 8.40 -13.18
C LEU A 143 -12.87 8.31 -13.90
N ILE A 144 -13.46 7.11 -13.98
CA ILE A 144 -14.77 6.91 -14.61
C ILE A 144 -15.82 7.83 -13.97
N PHE A 145 -15.87 7.88 -12.63
CA PHE A 145 -16.84 8.71 -11.91
C PHE A 145 -16.56 10.21 -11.97
N SER A 146 -15.30 10.64 -12.11
CA SER A 146 -14.98 12.06 -12.30
C SER A 146 -15.23 12.53 -13.74
N ILE A 147 -15.18 11.63 -14.72
CA ILE A 147 -15.43 11.94 -16.12
C ILE A 147 -16.93 12.10 -16.40
N ILE A 148 -17.80 11.28 -15.80
CA ILE A 148 -19.26 11.31 -16.02
C ILE A 148 -19.86 12.73 -15.89
N PRO A 149 -19.62 13.49 -14.81
CA PRO A 149 -20.11 14.87 -14.66
C PRO A 149 -19.67 15.84 -15.77
N LEU A 150 -18.52 15.62 -16.40
CA LEU A 150 -17.98 16.54 -17.40
C LEU A 150 -18.82 16.56 -18.68
N PHE A 151 -19.50 15.46 -19.01
CA PHE A 151 -20.34 15.34 -20.21
C PHE A 151 -21.66 16.14 -20.14
N TYR A 152 -22.14 16.47 -18.94
CA TYR A 152 -23.41 17.19 -18.80
C TYR A 152 -23.24 18.69 -19.03
N LYS A 153 -23.94 19.28 -20.02
CA LYS A 153 -23.87 20.73 -20.25
C LYS A 153 -24.32 21.54 -19.03
N ASN A 154 -25.43 21.14 -18.41
CA ASN A 154 -26.01 21.75 -17.22
C ASN A 154 -25.99 20.76 -16.04
N ARG A 155 -26.13 21.27 -14.80
CA ARG A 155 -26.19 20.40 -13.61
C ARG A 155 -27.42 19.49 -13.71
N PRO A 156 -27.27 18.16 -13.52
CA PRO A 156 -28.41 17.25 -13.54
C PRO A 156 -29.39 17.56 -12.41
N THR A 157 -30.69 17.49 -12.71
CA THR A 157 -31.80 17.71 -11.77
C THR A 157 -32.67 16.46 -11.68
N TYR A 158 -33.37 16.29 -10.55
CA TYR A 158 -34.39 15.26 -10.35
C TYR A 158 -35.65 15.89 -9.79
N LYS A 159 -36.81 15.31 -10.08
CA LYS A 159 -38.08 15.73 -9.45
C LYS A 159 -38.28 14.95 -8.16
N ASP A 160 -38.53 15.64 -7.07
CA ASP A 160 -38.85 14.97 -5.81
C ASP A 160 -40.32 14.54 -5.75
N LYS A 161 -40.74 13.96 -4.62
CA LYS A 161 -42.12 13.47 -4.43
C LYS A 161 -43.17 14.59 -4.47
N SER A 162 -42.78 15.84 -4.24
CA SER A 162 -43.61 17.04 -4.41
C SER A 162 -43.61 17.59 -5.83
N GLY A 163 -42.82 17.00 -6.75
CA GLY A 163 -42.69 17.46 -8.12
C GLY A 163 -41.71 18.63 -8.31
N GLU A 164 -41.05 19.08 -7.24
CA GLU A 164 -40.05 20.15 -7.30
C GLU A 164 -38.77 19.65 -7.96
N GLU A 165 -38.21 20.44 -8.88
CA GLU A 165 -36.91 20.15 -9.47
C GLU A 165 -35.80 20.49 -8.48
N LYS A 166 -35.08 19.46 -8.04
CA LYS A 166 -33.93 19.57 -7.14
C LYS A 166 -32.66 19.22 -7.88
N GLU A 167 -31.63 20.02 -7.63
CA GLU A 167 -30.31 19.78 -8.19
C GLU A 167 -29.65 18.54 -7.57
N PHE A 168 -29.03 17.72 -8.40
CA PHE A 168 -28.33 16.53 -7.95
C PHE A 168 -26.97 16.90 -7.36
N LYS A 169 -26.77 16.65 -6.06
CA LYS A 169 -25.49 16.89 -5.37
C LYS A 169 -24.51 15.75 -5.62
N LEU A 170 -23.82 15.81 -6.76
CA LEU A 170 -22.84 14.80 -7.18
C LEU A 170 -21.71 14.56 -6.16
N GLY A 171 -21.34 15.58 -5.38
CA GLY A 171 -20.27 15.47 -4.37
C GLY A 171 -20.55 14.44 -3.26
N CYS A 172 -21.79 14.34 -2.76
CA CYS A 172 -22.15 13.37 -1.72
C CYS A 172 -22.12 11.93 -2.26
N LEU A 173 -22.57 11.74 -3.50
CA LEU A 173 -22.51 10.44 -4.18
C LEU A 173 -21.05 10.01 -4.40
N TRP A 174 -20.17 10.97 -4.69
CA TRP A 174 -18.73 10.74 -4.83
C TRP A 174 -18.09 10.27 -3.52
N ILE A 175 -18.37 10.95 -2.39
CA ILE A 175 -17.86 10.55 -1.07
C ILE A 175 -18.37 9.16 -0.69
N PHE A 176 -19.65 8.88 -0.92
CA PHE A 176 -20.24 7.57 -0.65
C PHE A 176 -19.57 6.45 -1.47
N LEU A 177 -19.30 6.70 -2.75
CA LEU A 177 -18.59 5.76 -3.63
C LEU A 177 -17.15 5.50 -3.18
N VAL A 178 -16.39 6.55 -2.86
CA VAL A 178 -15.02 6.41 -2.31
C VAL A 178 -15.05 5.56 -1.04
N PHE A 179 -16.02 5.80 -0.16
CA PHE A 179 -16.19 5.05 1.07
C PHE A 179 -16.55 3.58 0.81
N LEU A 180 -17.48 3.30 -0.12
CA LEU A 180 -17.90 1.95 -0.47
C LEU A 180 -16.78 1.16 -1.15
N ILE A 181 -15.96 1.81 -1.97
CA ILE A 181 -14.77 1.22 -2.57
C ILE A 181 -13.73 0.92 -1.48
N PHE A 182 -13.51 1.83 -0.54
CA PHE A 182 -12.62 1.60 0.60
C PHE A 182 -13.06 0.37 1.42
N ILE A 183 -14.37 0.22 1.66
CA ILE A 183 -14.98 -0.95 2.29
C ILE A 183 -14.77 -2.22 1.46
N LEU A 184 -15.01 -2.17 0.14
CA LEU A 184 -14.82 -3.33 -0.73
C LEU A 184 -13.36 -3.80 -0.74
N VAL A 185 -12.40 -2.88 -0.83
CA VAL A 185 -10.97 -3.21 -0.74
C VAL A 185 -10.64 -3.76 0.64
N TYR A 186 -11.21 -3.19 1.70
CA TYR A 186 -11.07 -3.69 3.07
C TYR A 186 -11.53 -5.15 3.20
N PHE A 187 -12.74 -5.50 2.73
CA PHE A 187 -13.29 -6.85 2.86
C PHE A 187 -12.66 -7.87 1.92
N THR A 188 -12.22 -7.47 0.72
CA THR A 188 -11.67 -8.40 -0.27
C THR A 188 -10.20 -8.70 -0.08
N ARG A 189 -9.44 -7.79 0.54
CA ARG A 189 -7.97 -7.90 0.63
C ARG A 189 -7.45 -7.73 2.06
N GLY A 190 -8.20 -7.14 3.00
CA GLY A 190 -7.72 -6.81 4.35
C GLY A 190 -6.81 -5.58 4.38
N LEU A 191 -6.78 -4.85 5.52
CA LEU A 191 -5.95 -3.64 5.72
C LEU A 191 -4.45 -3.90 5.55
N SER A 192 -4.04 -5.16 5.56
CA SER A 192 -2.63 -5.53 5.44
C SER A 192 -2.02 -5.01 4.15
N TYR A 193 -2.78 -4.73 3.08
CA TYR A 193 -2.32 -4.46 1.70
C TYR A 193 -2.36 -2.99 1.24
N MET A 194 -2.57 -1.99 2.11
CA MET A 194 -2.60 -0.58 1.67
C MET A 194 -1.58 0.29 2.38
N SER A 195 -0.45 0.54 1.72
CA SER A 195 0.54 1.54 2.13
C SER A 195 0.76 2.58 1.02
N ILE A 196 0.13 3.75 1.17
CA ILE A 196 0.22 4.88 0.22
C ILE A 196 1.66 5.37 0.03
N LYS A 197 2.48 5.33 1.09
CA LYS A 197 3.90 5.77 1.05
C LYS A 197 4.72 4.99 0.03
N GLU A 198 4.46 3.69 -0.13
CA GLU A 198 5.22 2.85 -1.07
C GLU A 198 4.81 3.02 -2.52
N ILE A 199 3.54 3.33 -2.76
CA ILE A 199 3.00 3.59 -4.10
C ILE A 199 3.63 4.85 -4.69
N LEU A 200 3.89 5.84 -3.82
CA LEU A 200 4.52 7.11 -4.19
C LEU A 200 6.05 7.09 -4.06
N GLY A 201 6.64 5.99 -3.58
CA GLY A 201 8.09 5.90 -3.36
C GLY A 201 8.65 6.91 -2.35
N VAL A 202 7.80 7.44 -1.46
CA VAL A 202 8.20 8.44 -0.45
C VAL A 202 8.66 7.70 0.80
N PHE A 203 9.97 7.68 1.03
CA PHE A 203 10.62 7.05 2.18
C PHE A 203 10.51 7.89 3.47
#